data_AF-A0A7K1FY08-F1
#
_entry.id   AF-A0A7K1FY08-F1
#
_cell.length_a   1.000
_cell.length_b   1.000
_cell.length_c   1.000
_cell.angle_alpha   90.00
_cell.angle_beta   90.00
_cell.angle_gamma   90.00
#
_symmetry.space_group_name_H-M   'P 1'
#
loop_
_entity.id
_entity.type
_entity.pdbx_description
1 polymer ?
#
loop_
_entity_poly.entity_id
_entity_poly.type
_entity_poly.pdbx_seq_one_letter_code
_entity_poly.pdbx_strand_id
1 'polypeptide(L)' 'MKRNFNGAATTPQNVKLGFKIHFLVFLLIAPAIWLIWYLTDTTYPWPLWSTPAWALGILFHYLGAFVFKKQRA' A
#
# COMPACT_ATOMS: atom_id res chain seq x y z
N MET A 1 1.96 2.45 41.69
CA MET A 1 0.83 2.77 40.80
C MET A 1 0.74 1.70 39.72
N LYS A 2 -0.23 0.77 39.78
CA LYS A 2 -0.39 -0.30 38.79
C LYS A 2 -1.33 0.20 37.68
N ARG A 3 -0.82 0.43 36.47
CA ARG A 3 -1.66 0.76 35.30
C ARG A 3 -2.23 -0.53 34.73
N ASN A 4 -3.51 -0.77 34.94
CA ASN A 4 -4.25 -1.83 34.28
C ASN A 4 -4.53 -1.39 32.84
N PHE A 5 -3.73 -1.91 31.90
CA PHE A 5 -4.00 -1.76 30.46
C PHE A 5 -5.19 -2.66 30.11
N ASN A 6 -6.40 -2.18 30.37
CA ASN A 6 -7.62 -2.78 29.85
C ASN A 6 -7.53 -2.74 28.33
N GLY A 7 -7.67 -3.92 27.71
CA GLY A 7 -7.30 -4.22 26.33
C GLY A 7 -7.68 -3.13 25.32
N ALA A 8 -6.72 -2.81 24.46
CA ALA A 8 -6.85 -1.89 23.34
C ALA A 8 -8.15 -2.18 22.57
N ALA A 9 -9.03 -1.19 22.51
CA ALA A 9 -10.14 -1.17 21.56
C ALA A 9 -9.54 -1.18 20.15
N THR A 10 -9.41 -2.38 19.56
CA THR A 10 -8.97 -2.52 18.17
C THR A 10 -10.15 -2.09 17.30
N THR A 11 -10.10 -0.85 16.77
CA THR A 11 -11.02 -0.43 15.72
C THR A 11 -11.01 -1.50 14.63
N PRO A 12 -12.16 -2.01 14.16
CA PRO A 12 -12.20 -3.01 13.10
C PRO A 12 -11.56 -2.43 11.84
N GLN A 13 -10.29 -2.75 11.64
CA GLN A 13 -9.50 -2.24 10.54
C GLN A 13 -9.94 -2.97 9.27
N ASN A 14 -10.61 -2.27 8.36
CA ASN A 14 -11.09 -2.84 7.12
C ASN A 14 -9.93 -2.99 6.12
N VAL A 15 -9.18 -4.08 6.26
CA VAL A 15 -7.99 -4.40 5.43
C VAL A 15 -8.31 -4.42 3.92
N LYS A 16 -9.53 -4.81 3.54
CA LYS A 16 -9.97 -4.80 2.13
C LYS A 16 -10.15 -3.38 1.60
N LEU A 17 -10.74 -2.48 2.40
CA LEU A 17 -10.83 -1.05 2.04
C LEU A 17 -9.43 -0.42 1.95
N GLY A 18 -8.53 -0.75 2.89
CA GLY A 18 -7.14 -0.31 2.85
C GLY A 18 -6.40 -0.73 1.57
N PHE A 19 -6.58 -1.98 1.13
CA PHE A 19 -6.06 -2.45 -0.16
C PHE A 19 -6.66 -1.68 -1.35
N LYS A 20 -7.99 -1.51 -1.41
CA LYS A 20 -8.64 -0.79 -2.51
C LYS A 20 -8.10 0.63 -2.69
N ILE A 21 -7.89 1.35 -1.58
CA ILE A 21 -7.33 2.70 -1.60
C ILE A 21 -5.89 2.64 -2.12
N HIS A 22 -5.01 1.82 -1.53
CA HIS A 22 -3.61 1.74 -1.99
C HIS A 22 -3.51 1.35 -3.47
N PHE A 23 -4.30 0.38 -3.91
CA PHE A 23 -4.33 -0.05 -5.30
C PHE A 23 -4.83 1.05 -6.24
N LEU A 24 -5.86 1.80 -5.85
CA LEU A 24 -6.35 2.94 -6.65
C LEU A 24 -5.28 4.03 -6.77
N VAL A 25 -4.59 4.37 -5.68
CA VAL A 25 -3.51 5.37 -5.73
C VAL A 25 -2.36 4.86 -6.62
N PHE A 26 -1.98 3.59 -6.55
CA PHE A 26 -1.01 2.98 -7.47
C PHE A 26 -1.42 3.13 -8.94
N LEU A 27 -2.66 2.81 -9.27
CA LEU A 27 -3.17 2.89 -10.64
C LEU A 27 -3.22 4.32 -11.20
N LEU A 28 -3.41 5.33 -10.35
CA LEU A 28 -3.49 6.72 -10.81
C LEU A 28 -2.13 7.41 -10.81
N ILE A 29 -1.38 7.27 -9.72
CA ILE A 29 -0.15 8.02 -9.50
C ILE A 29 1.03 7.43 -10.26
N ALA A 30 1.14 6.10 -10.38
CA ALA A 30 2.25 5.52 -11.13
C ALA A 30 2.22 5.97 -12.61
N PRO A 31 1.10 5.89 -13.36
CA PRO A 31 1.05 6.41 -14.73
C PRO A 31 1.27 7.91 -14.82
N ALA A 32 0.76 8.70 -13.87
CA ALA A 32 1.00 10.15 -13.84
C ALA A 32 2.50 10.47 -13.70
N ILE A 33 3.21 9.73 -12.85
CA ILE A 33 4.67 9.84 -12.69
C ILE A 33 5.41 9.48 -13.99
N TRP A 34 5.02 8.38 -14.65
CA TRP A 34 5.59 8.00 -15.95
C TRP A 34 5.30 9.03 -17.03
N LEU A 35 4.11 9.64 -17.01
CA LEU A 35 3.74 10.71 -17.93
C LEU A 35 4.60 11.97 -17.70
N ILE A 36 4.81 12.37 -16.45
CA ILE A 36 5.69 13.49 -16.11
C ILE A 36 7.09 13.23 -16.67
N TRP A 37 7.67 12.07 -16.36
CA TRP A 37 8.97 11.68 -16.89
C TRP A 37 9.03 11.78 -18.42
N TYR A 38 8.05 11.21 -19.12
CA TYR A 38 7.96 11.22 -20.58
C TYR A 38 7.89 12.64 -21.17
N LEU A 39 7.20 13.56 -20.48
CA LEU A 39 7.02 14.94 -20.95
C LEU A 39 8.16 15.89 -20.56
N THR A 40 8.98 15.54 -19.57
CA THR A 40 10.03 16.44 -19.07
C THR A 40 11.42 16.07 -19.57
N ASP A 41 11.85 14.82 -19.37
CA ASP A 41 13.20 14.35 -19.74
C ASP A 41 13.25 12.82 -19.67
N THR A 42 13.53 12.20 -20.81
CA THR A 42 13.61 10.74 -20.95
C THR A 42 15.03 10.19 -20.84
N THR A 43 16.04 11.02 -20.57
CA THR A 43 17.46 10.63 -20.51
C THR A 43 17.73 9.60 -19.42
N TYR A 44 17.03 9.71 -18.29
CA TYR A 44 17.13 8.78 -17.17
C TYR A 44 15.74 8.33 -16.69
N PRO A 45 15.40 7.03 -16.78
CA PRO A 45 14.08 6.50 -16.42
C PRO A 45 13.92 6.37 -14.90
N TRP A 46 13.94 7.49 -14.18
CA TRP A 46 13.83 7.50 -12.72
C TRP A 46 12.54 6.84 -12.16
N PRO A 47 11.37 6.81 -12.85
CA PRO A 47 10.20 6.08 -12.37
C PRO A 47 10.40 4.57 -12.23
N LEU A 48 11.43 4.02 -12.88
CA LEU A 48 11.76 2.59 -12.86
C LEU A 48 12.10 2.09 -11.46
N TRP A 49 12.59 2.96 -10.56
CA TRP A 49 12.93 2.55 -9.20
C TRP A 49 11.73 2.60 -8.27
N SER A 50 10.87 3.60 -8.41
CA SER A 50 9.68 3.77 -7.55
C SER A 50 8.57 2.79 -7.93
N THR A 51 8.32 2.58 -9.22
CA THR A 51 7.17 1.78 -9.68
C THR A 51 7.20 0.33 -9.19
N PRO A 52 8.31 -0.43 -9.32
CA PRO A 52 8.37 -1.81 -8.83
C PRO A 52 8.33 -1.88 -7.31
N ALA A 53 8.99 -0.96 -6.61
CA ALA A 53 8.97 -0.92 -5.14
C ALA A 53 7.53 -0.71 -4.63
N TRP A 54 6.76 0.16 -5.27
CA TRP A 54 5.37 0.39 -4.95
C TRP A 54 4.47 -0.79 -5.34
N ALA A 55 4.73 -1.43 -6.47
CA ALA A 55 4.01 -2.63 -6.90
C ALA A 55 4.20 -3.78 -5.89
N LEU A 56 5.39 -3.93 -5.30
CA LEU A 56 5.63 -4.86 -4.20
C LEU A 56 4.78 -4.49 -2.96
N GLY A 57 4.67 -3.20 -2.64
CA GLY A 57 3.76 -2.74 -1.59
C GLY A 57 2.30 -3.17 -1.83
N ILE A 58 1.80 -3.00 -3.06
CA ILE A 58 0.47 -3.49 -3.46
C ILE A 58 0.34 -5.00 -3.29
N LEU A 59 1.35 -5.76 -3.71
CA LEU A 59 1.37 -7.21 -3.54
C LEU A 59 1.21 -7.59 -2.06
N PHE A 60 1.97 -6.98 -1.16
CA PHE A 60 1.85 -7.28 0.28
C PHE A 60 0.52 -6.81 0.88
N HIS A 61 -0.05 -5.69 0.42
CA HIS A 61 -1.40 -5.30 0.80
C HIS A 61 -2.46 -6.30 0.34
N TYR A 62 -2.31 -6.85 -0.87
CA TYR A 62 -3.19 -7.92 -1.37
C TYR A 62 -3.09 -9.18 -0.50
N LEU A 63 -1.85 -9.62 -0.21
CA LEU A 63 -1.62 -10.79 0.63
C LEU A 63 -2.26 -10.61 2.02
N GLY A 64 -2.07 -9.44 2.64
CA GLY A 64 -2.68 -9.12 3.93
C GLY A 64 -4.21 -9.03 3.91
N ALA A 65 -4.80 -8.57 2.80
CA ALA A 65 -6.25 -8.39 2.69
C ALA A 65 -7.02 -9.66 2.28
N PHE A 66 -6.39 -10.57 1.51
CA PHE A 66 -7.09 -11.69 0.88
C PHE A 66 -6.46 -13.07 1.14
N VAL A 67 -5.16 -13.16 1.40
CA VAL A 67 -4.47 -14.46 1.53
C VAL A 67 -4.26 -14.84 3.00
N PHE A 68 -3.74 -13.91 3.81
CA PHE A 68 -3.45 -14.18 5.20
C PHE A 68 -4.74 -14.22 6.04
N LYS A 69 -5.06 -15.40 6.57
CA LYS A 69 -6.16 -15.56 7.52
C LYS A 69 -5.70 -15.10 8.90
N LYS A 70 -6.46 -14.22 9.53
CA LYS A 70 -6.24 -13.86 10.94
C LYS A 70 -6.54 -15.08 11.81
N GLN A 71 -5.52 -15.81 12.27
CA GLN A 71 -5.71 -16.81 13.31
C GLN A 71 -6.07 -16.08 14.60
N ARG A 72 -7.24 -16.40 15.18
CA ARG A 72 -7.56 -16.00 16.55
C ARG A 72 -6.79 -16.96 17.45
N ALA A 73 -5.79 -16.43 18.16
CA ALA A 73 -5.18 -17.11 19.32
C ALA A 73 -6.12 -17.03 20.52
#